data_AF-B4GC76-F1
#
_entry.id   AF-B4GC76-F1
#
_cell.length_a   1.000
_cell.length_b   1.000
_cell.length_c   1.000
_cell.angle_alpha   90.00
_cell.angle_beta   90.00
_cell.angle_gamma   90.00
#
_symmetry.space_group_name_H-M   'P 1'
#
loop_
_entity.id
_entity.type
_entity.pdbx_description
1 polymer ?
#
loop_
_entity_poly.entity_id
_entity_poly.type
_entity_poly.pdbx_seq_one_letter_code
_entity_poly.pdbx_strand_id
1 'polypeptide(L)'
;MLPLGRVLRAVGSLQQFRCLCSKAYGDALPSSCDVLIIGGGGMGASSAFWLTSKARQRGKKLNVLVVERDHGYSKASTVLSVGGVRQQFSLAENIQMGLYGHDFIMNSQKHLGDVDLCFQPHGYLIMATSQGAEILTRNSKLQNELGARNKLLGPEALRKQFPWLCTEQN
;
A
#
# COMPACT_ATOMS: atom_id res chain seq x y z
N MET A 1 17.99 -8.32 6.06
CA MET A 1 17.13 -8.48 4.87
C MET A 1 16.25 -9.71 5.09
N LEU A 2 14.97 -9.54 5.40
CA LEU A 2 14.05 -10.66 5.64
C LEU A 2 13.80 -11.40 4.31
N PRO A 3 13.99 -12.74 4.25
CA PRO A 3 13.68 -13.49 3.05
C PRO A 3 12.16 -13.52 2.90
N LEU A 4 11.63 -12.66 2.03
CA LEU A 4 10.28 -12.83 1.50
C LEU A 4 10.18 -14.26 0.97
N GLY A 5 9.23 -15.04 1.48
CA GLY A 5 8.98 -16.39 1.02
C GLY A 5 8.81 -16.40 -0.50
N ARG A 6 9.70 -17.14 -1.16
CA ARG A 6 9.75 -17.51 -2.59
C ARG A 6 8.62 -16.92 -3.45
N VAL A 7 8.92 -15.87 -4.19
CA VAL A 7 8.07 -15.33 -5.26
C VAL A 7 8.31 -16.14 -6.53
N LEU A 8 7.26 -16.77 -7.06
CA LEU A 8 7.35 -17.59 -8.26
C LEU A 8 7.16 -16.79 -9.54
N ARG A 9 7.92 -17.16 -10.56
CA ARG A 9 8.01 -16.43 -11.82
C ARG A 9 7.57 -17.25 -13.04
N ALA A 10 6.32 -17.10 -13.51
CA ALA A 10 5.77 -17.69 -14.74
C ALA A 10 6.05 -16.90 -16.05
N VAL A 11 7.10 -17.24 -16.80
CA VAL A 11 7.28 -16.68 -18.16
C VAL A 11 6.23 -17.30 -19.09
N GLY A 12 5.46 -16.44 -19.76
CA GLY A 12 4.70 -16.66 -21.02
C GLY A 12 4.13 -18.04 -21.37
N SER A 13 2.82 -18.04 -21.65
CA SER A 13 2.01 -19.11 -22.27
C SER A 13 1.70 -20.33 -21.40
N LEU A 14 0.42 -20.70 -21.38
CA LEU A 14 -0.24 -21.73 -20.57
C LEU A 14 0.21 -23.19 -20.87
N GLN A 15 1.41 -23.42 -21.40
CA GLN A 15 1.87 -24.74 -21.85
C GLN A 15 3.23 -25.23 -21.30
N GLN A 16 3.90 -24.51 -20.39
CA GLN A 16 5.16 -25.01 -19.81
C GLN A 16 5.14 -25.15 -18.28
N PHE A 17 4.43 -26.18 -17.80
CA PHE A 17 4.73 -26.85 -16.52
C PHE A 17 5.77 -27.98 -16.69
N ARG A 18 6.57 -27.94 -17.75
CA ARG A 18 7.80 -28.73 -17.87
C ARG A 18 8.95 -27.79 -18.18
N CYS A 19 9.88 -27.72 -17.23
CA CYS A 19 11.16 -27.04 -17.34
C CYS A 19 11.93 -27.60 -18.55
N LEU A 20 11.94 -26.84 -19.65
CA LEU A 20 12.75 -27.10 -20.84
C LEU A 20 13.53 -25.82 -21.17
N CYS A 21 14.46 -25.43 -20.29
CA CYS A 21 15.55 -24.53 -20.66
C CYS A 21 16.68 -24.62 -19.61
N SER A 22 17.91 -24.80 -20.08
CA SER A 22 19.12 -25.14 -19.31
C SER A 22 19.70 -24.01 -18.45
N LYS A 23 18.96 -22.91 -18.24
CA LYS A 23 19.24 -21.88 -17.22
C LYS A 23 17.91 -21.36 -16.66
N ALA A 24 17.29 -22.14 -15.79
CA ALA A 24 16.06 -21.79 -15.10
C ALA A 24 16.35 -20.75 -13.99
N TYR A 25 15.86 -19.52 -14.14
CA TYR A 25 15.78 -18.58 -13.03
C TYR A 25 14.52 -18.90 -12.23
N GLY A 26 14.67 -19.62 -11.12
CA GLY A 26 13.59 -19.92 -10.16
C GLY A 26 13.75 -21.29 -9.50
N ASP A 27 13.60 -21.35 -8.18
CA ASP A 27 13.55 -22.60 -7.42
C ASP A 27 12.38 -23.50 -7.87
N ALA A 28 12.52 -24.81 -7.67
CA ALA A 28 11.43 -25.77 -7.85
C ALA A 28 10.20 -25.38 -7.01
N LEU A 29 9.02 -25.49 -7.63
CA LEU A 29 7.73 -25.29 -6.96
C LEU A 29 7.58 -26.32 -5.83
N PRO A 30 7.22 -25.89 -4.60
CA PRO A 30 6.89 -26.85 -3.56
C PRO A 30 5.63 -27.62 -3.95
N SER A 31 5.57 -28.90 -3.61
CA SER A 31 4.40 -29.76 -3.89
C SER A 31 3.16 -29.40 -3.06
N SER A 32 3.34 -28.63 -1.97
CA SER A 32 2.28 -28.14 -1.10
C SER A 32 2.69 -26.82 -0.44
N CYS A 33 1.69 -26.03 -0.03
CA CYS A 33 1.86 -24.83 0.80
C CYS A 33 0.68 -24.71 1.75
N ASP A 34 0.85 -23.96 2.84
CA ASP A 34 -0.23 -23.72 3.81
C ASP A 34 -1.17 -22.62 3.32
N VAL A 35 -0.63 -21.63 2.60
CA VAL A 35 -1.38 -20.52 2.01
C VAL A 35 -0.84 -20.20 0.62
N LEU A 36 -1.73 -20.21 -0.38
CA LEU A 36 -1.44 -19.74 -1.73
C LEU A 36 -2.04 -18.34 -1.94
N ILE A 37 -1.22 -17.38 -2.36
CA ILE A 37 -1.61 -16.02 -2.72
C ILE A 37 -1.44 -15.85 -4.22
N ILE A 38 -2.52 -15.48 -4.91
CA ILE A 38 -2.51 -15.21 -6.35
C ILE A 38 -2.47 -13.69 -6.56
N GLY A 39 -1.41 -13.22 -7.19
CA GLY A 39 -1.05 -11.81 -7.35
C GLY A 39 0.00 -11.38 -6.34
N GLY A 40 1.17 -10.95 -6.82
CA GLY A 40 2.31 -10.53 -6.01
C GLY A 40 2.46 -9.02 -5.87
N GLY A 41 1.52 -8.22 -6.38
CA GLY A 41 1.48 -6.76 -6.17
C GLY A 41 1.33 -6.38 -4.69
N GLY A 42 1.19 -5.09 -4.40
CA GLY A 42 1.24 -4.54 -3.03
C GLY A 42 0.33 -5.25 -2.02
N MET A 43 -0.90 -5.61 -2.41
CA MET A 43 -1.82 -6.37 -1.55
C MET A 43 -1.35 -7.79 -1.26
N GLY A 44 -0.87 -8.52 -2.27
CA GLY A 44 -0.37 -9.89 -2.13
C GLY A 44 0.92 -9.95 -1.32
N ALA A 45 1.86 -9.04 -1.62
CA ALA A 45 3.11 -8.92 -0.88
C ALA A 45 2.87 -8.55 0.60
N SER A 46 1.98 -7.57 0.86
CA SER A 46 1.58 -7.20 2.22
C SER A 46 0.93 -8.36 2.98
N SER A 47 0.03 -9.10 2.32
CA SER A 47 -0.62 -10.28 2.92
C SER A 47 0.40 -11.35 3.29
N ALA A 48 1.33 -11.68 2.39
CA ALA A 48 2.38 -12.66 2.65
C ALA A 48 3.29 -12.23 3.82
N PHE A 49 3.67 -10.94 3.86
CA PHE A 49 4.47 -10.36 4.92
C PHE A 49 3.79 -10.51 6.29
N TRP A 50 2.53 -10.07 6.42
CA TRP A 50 1.83 -10.08 7.69
C TRP A 50 1.48 -11.49 8.17
N LEU A 51 1.06 -12.38 7.27
CA LEU A 51 0.81 -13.79 7.62
C LEU A 51 2.07 -14.45 8.19
N THR A 52 3.20 -14.32 7.49
CA THR A 52 4.48 -14.91 7.91
C THR A 52 4.97 -14.29 9.22
N SER A 53 4.89 -12.96 9.33
CA SER A 53 5.32 -12.21 10.53
C SER A 53 4.51 -12.61 11.77
N LYS A 54 3.18 -12.67 11.66
CA LYS A 54 2.29 -13.07 12.76
C LYS A 54 2.46 -14.54 13.14
N ALA A 55 2.65 -15.43 12.17
CA ALA A 55 2.95 -16.84 12.44
C ALA A 55 4.26 -16.97 13.25
N ARG A 56 5.33 -16.30 12.81
CA ARG A 56 6.63 -16.30 13.50
C ARG A 56 6.54 -15.75 14.92
N GLN A 57 5.81 -14.65 15.13
CA GLN A 57 5.59 -14.07 16.47
C GLN A 57 4.90 -15.06 17.43
N ARG A 58 4.10 -15.98 16.90
CA ARG A 58 3.42 -17.04 17.67
C ARG A 58 4.23 -18.34 17.74
N GLY A 59 5.52 -18.33 17.35
CA GLY A 59 6.37 -19.52 17.32
C GLY A 59 5.97 -20.55 16.26
N LYS A 60 5.16 -20.17 15.27
CA LYS A 60 4.71 -21.05 14.19
C LYS A 60 5.46 -20.75 12.90
N LYS A 61 5.57 -21.77 12.05
CA LYS A 61 6.01 -21.64 10.66
C LYS A 61 4.80 -21.76 9.75
N LEU A 62 4.69 -20.87 8.77
CA LEU A 62 3.66 -20.90 7.74
C LEU A 62 4.35 -20.84 6.38
N ASN A 63 4.10 -21.84 5.53
CA ASN A 63 4.63 -21.91 4.18
C ASN A 63 3.67 -21.14 3.25
N VAL A 64 3.95 -19.86 3.06
CA VAL A 64 3.18 -18.98 2.17
C VAL A 64 3.82 -18.98 0.78
N LEU A 65 3.03 -19.23 -0.25
CA LEU A 65 3.43 -19.18 -1.65
C LEU A 65 2.75 -18.02 -2.36
N VAL A 66 3.53 -17.15 -3.02
CA VAL A 66 3.01 -16.04 -3.82
C VAL A 66 3.26 -16.32 -5.30
N VAL A 67 2.19 -16.31 -6.09
CA VAL A 67 2.24 -16.51 -7.54
C VAL A 67 1.87 -15.19 -8.22
N GLU A 68 2.82 -14.59 -8.92
CA GLU A 68 2.60 -13.43 -9.77
C GLU A 68 2.71 -13.85 -11.24
N ARG A 69 1.82 -13.33 -12.08
CA ARG A 69 1.80 -13.59 -13.52
C ARG A 69 2.89 -12.78 -14.24
N ASP A 70 3.16 -11.57 -13.78
CA ASP A 70 4.14 -10.65 -14.37
C ASP A 70 5.34 -10.37 -13.44
N HIS A 71 6.49 -10.97 -13.78
CA HIS A 71 7.73 -10.92 -12.96
C HIS A 71 8.38 -9.57 -12.93
N GLY A 72 8.15 -8.78 -13.98
CA GLY A 72 8.64 -7.41 -14.05
C GLY A 72 7.76 -6.44 -13.27
N TYR A 73 6.61 -6.89 -12.75
CA TYR A 73 5.57 -6.04 -12.17
C TYR A 73 5.11 -4.90 -13.12
N SER A 74 5.42 -5.00 -14.41
CA SER A 74 5.14 -3.99 -15.43
C SER A 74 3.65 -3.69 -15.62
N LYS A 75 2.79 -4.66 -15.28
CA LYS A 75 1.33 -4.57 -15.34
C LYS A 75 0.67 -4.48 -13.96
N ALA A 76 1.47 -4.50 -12.88
CA ALA A 76 0.93 -4.44 -11.54
C ALA A 76 0.45 -3.02 -11.23
N SER A 77 -0.79 -2.88 -10.76
CA SER A 77 -1.36 -1.58 -10.37
C SER A 77 -0.52 -0.83 -9.34
N THR A 78 0.22 -1.57 -8.49
CA THR A 78 1.14 -1.01 -7.50
C THR A 78 2.28 -0.21 -8.14
N VAL A 79 2.84 -0.68 -9.25
CA VAL A 79 3.95 0.01 -9.95
C VAL A 79 3.43 1.10 -10.88
N LEU A 80 2.23 0.92 -11.43
CA LEU A 80 1.57 1.89 -12.31
C LEU A 80 0.86 3.02 -11.56
N SER A 81 0.79 2.95 -10.23
CA SER A 81 0.15 3.98 -9.41
C SER A 81 1.01 5.24 -9.36
N VAL A 82 0.37 6.42 -9.41
CA VAL A 82 0.99 7.70 -9.04
C VAL A 82 1.29 7.79 -7.53
N GLY A 83 0.89 6.77 -6.77
CA GLY A 83 1.21 6.59 -5.38
C GLY A 83 0.42 7.50 -4.44
N GLY A 84 0.98 7.63 -3.24
CA GLY A 84 0.52 8.55 -2.20
C GLY A 84 -0.31 7.90 -1.09
N VAL A 85 -0.24 8.51 0.09
CA VAL A 85 -0.71 7.98 1.36
C VAL A 85 -1.57 9.01 2.06
N ARG A 86 -2.87 8.74 2.20
CA ARG A 86 -3.83 9.67 2.78
C ARG A 86 -4.59 9.05 3.93
N GLN A 87 -5.13 9.91 4.78
CA GLN A 87 -5.94 9.53 5.95
C GLN A 87 -7.31 10.23 5.94
N GLN A 88 -7.54 11.14 4.98
CA GLN A 88 -8.76 11.95 4.84
C GLN A 88 -9.90 11.14 4.21
N PHE A 89 -10.53 10.26 4.97
CA PHE A 89 -11.72 9.50 4.54
C PHE A 89 -12.97 9.90 5.35
N SER A 90 -14.14 9.47 4.90
CA SER A 90 -15.43 9.74 5.57
C SER A 90 -15.88 8.60 6.48
N LEU A 91 -15.32 7.40 6.31
CA LEU A 91 -15.63 6.21 7.11
C LEU A 91 -14.50 5.94 8.10
N ALA A 92 -14.86 5.57 9.33
CA ALA A 92 -13.91 5.35 10.42
C ALA A 92 -12.90 4.24 10.09
N GLU A 93 -13.36 3.16 9.46
CA GLU A 93 -12.56 2.02 9.06
C GLU A 93 -11.48 2.42 8.04
N ASN A 94 -11.84 3.29 7.08
CA ASN A 94 -10.89 3.79 6.10
C ASN A 94 -9.85 4.73 6.72
N ILE A 95 -10.25 5.53 7.71
CA ILE A 95 -9.33 6.40 8.45
C ILE A 95 -8.34 5.54 9.24
N GLN A 96 -8.82 4.51 9.95
CA GLN A 96 -8.00 3.58 10.70
C GLN A 96 -7.05 2.79 9.81
N MET A 97 -7.50 2.31 8.65
CA MET A 97 -6.63 1.66 7.67
C MET A 97 -5.56 2.62 7.14
N GLY A 98 -5.92 3.88 6.87
CA GLY A 98 -4.96 4.92 6.46
C GLY A 98 -3.91 5.20 7.52
N LEU A 99 -4.33 5.31 8.79
CA LEU A 99 -3.45 5.49 9.95
C LEU A 99 -2.47 4.32 10.10
N TYR A 100 -2.97 3.09 9.96
CA TYR A 100 -2.13 1.89 10.00
C TYR A 100 -1.10 1.87 8.86
N GLY A 101 -1.52 2.20 7.63
CA GLY A 101 -0.61 2.30 6.49
C GLY A 101 0.46 3.38 6.67
N HIS A 102 0.08 4.53 7.21
CA HIS A 102 1.02 5.60 7.55
C HIS A 102 2.03 5.14 8.63
N ASP A 103 1.56 4.53 9.72
CA ASP A 103 2.44 4.00 10.77
C ASP A 103 3.44 2.97 10.23
N PHE A 104 2.99 2.08 9.34
CA PHE A 104 3.87 1.11 8.68
C PHE A 104 4.99 1.79 7.88
N ILE A 105 4.67 2.85 7.14
CA ILE A 105 5.66 3.59 6.34
C ILE A 105 6.66 4.33 7.24
N MET A 106 6.15 4.99 8.28
CA MET A 106 6.99 5.70 9.25
C MET A 106 7.89 4.76 10.05
N ASN A 107 7.46 3.51 10.26
CA ASN A 107 8.22 2.47 10.93
C ASN A 107 8.78 1.42 9.95
N SER A 108 8.92 1.75 8.67
CA SER A 108 9.31 0.81 7.63
C SER A 108 10.66 0.15 7.91
N GLN A 109 11.61 0.87 8.51
CA GLN A 109 12.90 0.30 8.90
C GLN A 109 12.76 -0.89 9.87
N LYS A 110 11.81 -0.82 10.81
CA LYS A 110 11.51 -1.91 11.75
C LYS A 110 10.90 -3.12 11.03
N HIS A 111 10.12 -2.88 9.98
CA HIS A 111 9.35 -3.91 9.29
C HIS A 111 10.13 -4.55 8.13
N LEU A 112 10.84 -3.74 7.35
CA LEU A 112 11.46 -4.10 6.07
C LEU A 112 13.00 -4.08 6.16
N GLY A 113 13.57 -3.49 7.21
CA GLY A 113 15.01 -3.25 7.31
C GLY A 113 15.42 -2.00 6.52
N ASP A 114 16.65 -1.98 6.05
CA ASP A 114 17.19 -0.85 5.30
C ASP A 114 16.66 -0.85 3.85
N VAL A 115 15.52 -0.20 3.65
CA VAL A 115 14.86 -0.02 2.36
C VAL A 115 14.46 1.44 2.23
N ASP A 116 14.91 2.10 1.15
CA ASP A 116 14.44 3.43 0.82
C ASP A 116 13.06 3.35 0.16
N LEU A 117 12.04 3.88 0.85
CA LEU A 117 10.68 3.96 0.32
C LEU A 117 10.46 5.18 -0.58
N CYS A 118 11.42 6.10 -0.64
CA CYS A 118 11.28 7.40 -1.30
C CYS A 118 10.03 8.17 -0.85
N PHE A 119 9.55 7.96 0.39
CA PHE A 119 8.31 8.56 0.88
C PHE A 119 8.52 10.04 1.21
N GLN A 120 7.65 10.90 0.68
CA GLN A 120 7.68 12.34 0.91
C GLN A 120 6.42 12.79 1.66
N PRO A 121 6.51 13.28 2.90
CA PRO A 121 5.36 13.59 3.75
C PRO A 121 4.74 14.96 3.41
N HIS A 122 4.43 15.23 2.13
CA HIS A 122 3.84 16.50 1.68
C HIS A 122 2.36 16.68 2.09
N GLY A 123 1.72 15.63 2.61
CA GLY A 123 0.31 15.65 3.00
C GLY A 123 -0.66 15.61 1.82
N TYR A 124 -1.95 15.83 2.12
CA TYR A 124 -3.04 15.83 1.14
C TYR A 124 -3.94 17.05 1.35
N LEU A 125 -4.29 17.73 0.27
CA LEU A 125 -5.28 18.80 0.24
C LEU A 125 -6.56 18.30 -0.41
N ILE A 126 -7.64 18.22 0.37
CA ILE A 126 -9.00 17.96 -0.15
C ILE A 126 -9.77 19.28 -0.14
N MET A 127 -10.28 19.66 -1.30
CA MET A 127 -11.05 20.89 -1.48
C MET A 127 -12.54 20.58 -1.59
N ALA A 128 -13.35 21.54 -1.18
CA ALA A 128 -14.80 21.49 -1.34
C ALA A 128 -15.31 22.87 -1.77
N THR A 129 -16.39 22.88 -2.56
CA THR A 129 -17.19 24.08 -2.77
C THR A 129 -18.03 24.37 -1.52
N SER A 130 -18.74 25.51 -1.51
CA SER A 130 -19.67 25.85 -0.43
C SER A 130 -20.67 24.73 -0.13
N GLN A 131 -21.14 24.00 -1.15
CA GLN A 131 -22.07 22.87 -0.98
C GLN A 131 -21.44 21.68 -0.22
N GLY A 132 -20.12 21.48 -0.35
CA GLY A 132 -19.41 20.37 0.31
C GLY A 132 -18.74 20.75 1.64
N ALA A 133 -18.81 22.02 2.05
CA ALA A 133 -18.08 22.53 3.21
C ALA A 133 -18.51 21.87 4.53
N GLU A 134 -19.81 21.62 4.71
CA GLU A 134 -20.33 20.95 5.90
C GLU A 134 -19.85 19.50 6.00
N ILE A 135 -19.87 18.77 4.87
CA ILE A 135 -19.35 17.40 4.77
C ILE A 135 -17.85 17.38 5.10
N LEU A 136 -17.08 18.32 4.52
CA LEU A 136 -15.65 18.44 4.79
C LEU A 136 -15.37 18.69 6.28
N THR A 137 -16.20 19.54 6.92
CA THR A 137 -16.09 19.86 8.35
C THR A 137 -16.40 18.64 9.22
N ARG A 138 -17.49 17.92 8.93
CA ARG A 138 -17.86 16.69 9.64
C ARG A 138 -16.78 15.61 9.50
N ASN A 139 -16.26 15.43 8.29
CA ASN A 139 -15.19 14.48 8.02
C ASN A 139 -13.91 14.87 8.76
N SER A 140 -13.53 16.16 8.76
CA SER A 140 -12.37 16.66 9.50
C SER A 140 -12.49 16.38 10.99
N LYS A 141 -13.67 16.58 11.58
CA LYS A 141 -13.92 16.26 12.99
C LYS A 141 -13.66 14.78 13.30
N LEU A 142 -14.30 13.87 12.56
CA LEU A 142 -14.11 12.42 12.74
C LEU A 142 -12.65 11.99 12.53
N GLN A 143 -11.99 12.54 11.51
CA GLN A 143 -10.59 12.25 11.22
C GLN A 143 -9.68 12.67 12.39
N ASN A 144 -9.91 13.84 12.98
CA ASN A 144 -9.14 14.30 14.13
C ASN A 144 -9.43 13.48 15.40
N GLU A 145 -10.69 13.12 15.64
CA GLU A 145 -11.08 12.22 16.75
C GLU A 145 -10.38 10.85 16.67
N LEU A 146 -10.16 10.33 15.46
CA LEU A 146 -9.46 9.08 15.21
C LEU A 146 -7.93 9.21 15.12
N GLY A 147 -7.38 10.43 15.16
CA GLY A 147 -5.93 10.68 15.19
C GLY A 147 -5.26 10.98 13.85
N ALA A 148 -6.01 11.15 12.75
CA ALA A 148 -5.48 11.47 11.43
C ALA A 148 -4.96 12.92 11.27
N ARG A 149 -5.13 13.77 12.30
CA ARG A 149 -4.62 15.14 12.44
C ARG A 149 -4.63 15.97 11.15
N ASN A 150 -5.67 16.76 10.96
CA ASN A 150 -5.78 17.69 9.84
C ASN A 150 -6.26 19.08 10.30
N LYS A 151 -6.21 20.04 9.36
CA LYS A 151 -6.71 21.41 9.55
C LYS A 151 -7.66 21.77 8.42
N LEU A 152 -8.73 22.50 8.75
CA LEU A 152 -9.59 23.15 7.77
C LEU A 152 -8.99 24.51 7.43
N LEU A 153 -8.96 24.84 6.13
CA LEU A 153 -8.46 26.11 5.64
C LEU A 153 -9.56 26.82 4.85
N GLY A 154 -9.85 28.06 5.21
CA GLY A 154 -10.69 28.93 4.41
C GLY A 154 -9.95 29.44 3.16
N PRO A 155 -10.65 30.09 2.21
CA PRO A 155 -10.08 30.58 0.95
C PRO A 155 -8.86 31.48 1.14
N GLU A 156 -8.87 32.38 2.12
CA GLU A 156 -7.74 33.29 2.42
C GLU A 156 -6.49 32.50 2.86
N ALA A 157 -6.66 31.56 3.79
CA ALA A 157 -5.57 30.71 4.26
C ALA A 157 -5.02 29.80 3.16
N LEU A 158 -5.89 29.30 2.26
CA LEU A 158 -5.49 28.54 1.10
C LEU A 158 -4.62 29.37 0.15
N ARG A 159 -5.04 30.59 -0.21
CA ARG A 159 -4.23 31.48 -1.07
C ARG A 159 -2.90 31.87 -0.44
N LYS A 160 -2.86 32.08 0.87
CA LYS A 160 -1.60 32.36 1.59
C LYS A 160 -0.64 31.16 1.55
N GLN A 161 -1.17 29.95 1.75
CA GLN A 161 -0.34 28.74 1.81
C GLN A 161 0.00 28.19 0.41
N PHE A 162 -0.90 28.35 -0.55
CA PHE A 162 -0.80 27.86 -1.93
C PHE A 162 -1.16 29.00 -2.91
N PRO A 163 -0.25 29.97 -3.13
CA PRO A 163 -0.55 31.15 -3.95
C PRO A 163 -0.91 30.86 -5.42
N TRP A 164 -0.55 29.67 -5.90
CA TRP A 164 -0.86 29.17 -7.24
C TRP A 164 -2.28 28.57 -7.36
N LEU A 165 -3.00 28.41 -6.25
CA LEU A 165 -4.34 27.83 -6.24
C LEU A 165 -5.40 28.91 -6.45
N CYS A 166 -6.29 28.73 -7.44
CA CYS A 166 -7.48 29.56 -7.58
C CYS A 166 -8.50 29.19 -6.47
N THR A 167 -8.91 30.17 -5.68
CA THR A 167 -9.88 29.97 -4.58
C THR A 167 -11.21 30.68 -4.84
N GLU A 168 -11.44 31.16 -6.06
CA GLU A 168 -12.69 31.81 -6.45
C GLU A 168 -13.71 30.73 -6.86
N GLN A 169 -14.99 30.97 -6.56
CA GLN A 169 -16.07 30.10 -7.02
C GLN A 169 -16.64 30.68 -8.31
N ASN A 170 -16.67 29.89 -9.38
CA ASN A 170 -17.39 30.23 -10.61
C ASN A 170 -18.90 30.25 -10.41
#